data_AF-A0A2N2NR35-F1
#
_entry.id   AF-A0A2N2NR35-F1
#
_cell.length_a   1.000
_cell.length_b   1.000
_cell.length_c   1.000
_cell.angle_alpha   90.00
_cell.angle_beta   90.00
_cell.angle_gamma   90.00
#
_symmetry.space_group_name_H-M   'P 1'
#
loop_
_entity.id
_entity.type
_entity.pdbx_description
1 polymer ?
#
loop_
_entity_poly.entity_id
_entity_poly.type
_entity_poly.pdbx_seq_one_letter_code
_entity_poly.pdbx_strand_id
1 'polypeptide(L)'
;MHSKFQHSIVLPDLTDKQFSTHSGLMDLALGKIVSFDQTEITSLLVDIYNGGLNCVWINLDGDDRDPGRFWLKFVAGLRKFHPEIGKELIGSLLDHHSQPLKPVLSSLSQELEQTEILVAFENIQFLSRQIWWNLIQEWLNQSLSMKWIGLQTDHQDTAISEINMLDTVNSNQLGNLSKRLIDEQEWLEYLCILLSKKEFELAGEILEEQGETWLENGFDPLEFLFWLREIPSVLLNARPILCWLGAKACHSLDLLLLVNYYSNAAEHSLSSLSRFSRNQDEWFSIEINEGGMTVGELLEKINQLKQ
;
A
#
# COMPACT_ATOMS: atom_id res chain seq x y z
N MET A 1 15.84 -0.35 -1.85
CA MET A 1 14.74 0.63 -1.79
C MET A 1 13.71 0.11 -0.83
N HIS A 2 13.46 0.80 0.28
CA HIS A 2 12.41 0.43 1.24
C HIS A 2 11.48 1.62 1.38
N SER A 3 10.24 1.51 0.92
CA SER A 3 9.32 2.65 0.96
C SER A 3 8.59 2.77 2.31
N LYS A 4 7.88 3.89 2.50
CA LYS A 4 6.95 4.10 3.64
C LYS A 4 5.98 2.92 3.82
N PHE A 5 5.54 2.28 2.73
CA PHE A 5 4.66 1.12 2.78
C PHE A 5 5.33 -0.09 3.45
N GLN A 6 6.59 -0.37 3.09
CA GLN A 6 7.35 -1.46 3.73
C GLN A 6 7.81 -1.10 5.14
N HIS A 7 8.18 0.16 5.39
CA HIS A 7 8.55 0.64 6.72
C HIS A 7 7.38 0.60 7.71
N SER A 8 6.16 0.69 7.23
CA SER A 8 4.96 0.56 8.06
C SER A 8 4.50 -0.89 8.24
N ILE A 9 5.22 -1.85 7.65
CA ILE A 9 5.02 -3.28 7.87
C ILE A 9 6.37 -3.87 8.29
N VAL A 10 6.67 -3.88 9.58
CA VAL A 10 7.98 -4.33 10.08
C VAL A 10 7.88 -5.76 10.58
N LEU A 11 8.89 -6.57 10.26
CA LEU A 11 9.15 -7.80 11.02
C LEU A 11 10.05 -7.38 12.17
N PRO A 12 9.65 -7.57 13.44
CA PRO A 12 10.47 -7.10 14.56
C PRO A 12 11.85 -7.78 14.54
N ASP A 13 12.89 -6.97 14.31
CA ASP A 13 14.29 -7.39 14.39
C ASP A 13 14.79 -7.24 15.84
N LEU A 14 15.37 -8.32 16.38
CA LEU A 14 15.68 -8.47 17.80
C LEU A 14 17.15 -8.78 18.05
N THR A 15 18.01 -8.60 17.05
CA THR A 15 19.44 -8.96 17.14
C THR A 15 20.23 -8.25 18.25
N ASP A 16 19.72 -7.17 18.86
CA ASP A 16 20.54 -6.30 19.73
C ASP A 16 19.96 -5.89 21.11
N LYS A 17 18.92 -6.54 21.65
CA LYS A 17 18.33 -6.08 22.94
C LYS A 17 18.43 -7.08 24.09
N GLN A 18 18.98 -6.62 25.21
CA GLN A 18 18.88 -7.29 26.51
C GLN A 18 17.45 -7.14 27.05
N PHE A 19 16.84 -8.25 27.44
CA PHE A 19 15.41 -8.33 27.68
C PHE A 19 15.05 -8.36 29.17
N SER A 20 14.10 -7.51 29.58
CA SER A 20 13.43 -7.58 30.88
C SER A 20 12.25 -8.55 30.82
N THR A 21 12.09 -9.36 31.87
CA THR A 21 11.08 -10.41 32.00
C THR A 21 9.75 -9.86 32.52
N HIS A 22 8.92 -9.30 31.65
CA HIS A 22 7.48 -9.14 31.92
C HIS A 22 6.73 -10.13 31.04
N SER A 23 6.65 -11.40 31.49
CA SER A 23 5.99 -12.47 30.75
C SER A 23 4.47 -12.38 30.87
N GLY A 24 3.75 -12.49 29.74
CA GLY A 24 2.30 -12.71 29.71
C GLY A 24 1.47 -11.50 29.28
N LEU A 25 2.11 -10.42 28.79
CA LEU A 25 1.40 -9.27 28.23
C LEU A 25 0.65 -9.65 26.96
N MET A 26 1.23 -10.56 26.16
CA MET A 26 0.62 -11.06 24.93
C MET A 26 -0.78 -11.65 25.20
N ASP A 27 -0.90 -12.63 26.11
CA ASP A 27 -2.16 -13.32 26.39
C ASP A 27 -3.26 -12.39 26.92
N LEU A 28 -2.87 -11.33 27.63
CA LEU A 28 -3.81 -10.32 28.14
C LEU A 28 -4.35 -9.39 27.05
N ALA A 29 -3.53 -9.14 26.02
CA ALA A 29 -3.77 -8.18 24.95
C ALA A 29 -4.47 -8.77 23.72
N LEU A 30 -4.45 -10.09 23.54
CA LEU A 30 -5.08 -10.76 22.39
C LEU A 30 -6.56 -10.36 22.24
N GLY A 31 -6.92 -9.97 21.01
CA GLY A 31 -8.28 -9.58 20.63
C GLY A 31 -8.73 -8.22 21.17
N LYS A 32 -7.81 -7.42 21.71
CA LYS A 32 -8.13 -6.15 22.38
C LYS A 32 -7.28 -5.00 21.86
N ILE A 33 -7.79 -3.80 22.09
CA ILE A 33 -7.02 -2.56 22.02
C ILE A 33 -6.47 -2.29 23.42
N VAL A 34 -5.16 -2.11 23.52
CA VAL A 34 -4.44 -1.88 24.78
C VAL A 34 -3.54 -0.66 24.62
N SER A 35 -3.50 0.18 25.67
CA SER A 35 -2.53 1.28 25.75
C SER A 35 -1.23 0.73 26.31
N PHE A 36 -0.13 0.88 25.58
CA PHE A 36 1.21 0.49 26.05
C PHE A 36 2.17 1.67 25.99
N ASP A 37 3.01 1.79 27.01
CA ASP A 37 4.19 2.63 26.95
C ASP A 37 5.34 1.97 26.17
N GLN A 38 6.41 2.71 25.93
CA GLN A 38 7.55 2.20 25.15
C GLN A 38 8.24 0.97 25.78
N THR A 39 8.21 0.85 27.10
CA THR A 39 8.81 -0.27 27.83
C THR A 39 7.92 -1.52 27.76
N GLU A 40 6.61 -1.33 27.78
CA GLU A 40 5.61 -2.39 27.58
C GLU A 40 5.61 -2.89 26.15
N ILE A 41 5.71 -2.02 25.14
CA ILE A 41 5.89 -2.41 23.73
C ILE A 41 7.15 -3.25 23.57
N THR A 42 8.25 -2.81 24.17
CA THR A 42 9.50 -3.57 24.14
C THR A 42 9.31 -4.95 24.77
N SER A 43 8.64 -5.03 25.92
CA SER A 43 8.36 -6.32 26.59
C SER A 43 7.42 -7.22 25.78
N LEU A 44 6.41 -6.66 25.12
CA LEU A 44 5.53 -7.40 24.22
C LEU A 44 6.31 -8.02 23.05
N LEU A 45 7.23 -7.26 22.44
CA LEU A 45 8.08 -7.76 21.36
C LEU A 45 8.92 -8.96 21.81
N VAL A 46 9.40 -8.96 23.05
CA VAL A 46 10.12 -10.10 23.65
C VAL A 46 9.20 -11.30 23.81
N ASP A 47 7.99 -11.10 24.33
CA ASP A 47 6.99 -12.17 24.50
C ASP A 47 6.65 -12.82 23.15
N ILE A 48 6.43 -12.01 22.11
CA ILE A 48 6.13 -12.47 20.75
C ILE A 48 7.28 -13.32 20.20
N TYR A 49 8.52 -12.84 20.32
CA TYR A 49 9.69 -13.54 19.82
C TYR A 49 9.95 -14.86 20.55
N ASN A 50 9.88 -14.84 21.87
CA ASN A 50 10.05 -16.05 22.68
C ASN A 50 8.93 -17.06 22.45
N GLY A 51 7.72 -16.59 22.12
CA GLY A 51 6.58 -17.42 21.77
C GLY A 51 6.71 -18.13 20.42
N GLY A 52 7.67 -17.73 19.57
CA GLY A 52 7.90 -18.33 18.26
C GLY A 52 6.77 -18.12 17.24
N LEU A 53 5.88 -17.16 17.50
CA LEU A 53 4.77 -16.83 16.60
C LEU A 53 5.24 -15.88 15.51
N ASN A 54 4.90 -16.19 14.25
CA ASN A 54 5.06 -15.25 13.16
C ASN A 54 4.25 -13.98 13.46
N CYS A 55 4.89 -12.82 13.42
CA CYS A 55 4.24 -11.56 13.73
C CYS A 55 4.38 -10.56 12.58
N VAL A 56 3.24 -10.02 12.17
CA VAL A 56 3.14 -8.87 11.26
C VAL A 56 2.91 -7.64 12.12
N TRP A 57 3.83 -6.69 12.08
CA TRP A 57 3.68 -5.41 12.77
C TRP A 57 3.26 -4.32 11.78
N ILE A 58 2.02 -3.86 11.88
CA ILE A 58 1.45 -2.83 11.01
C ILE A 58 1.38 -1.52 11.78
N ASN A 59 2.21 -0.56 11.39
CA ASN A 59 2.17 0.80 11.91
C ASN A 59 1.17 1.65 11.12
N LEU A 60 0.08 2.05 11.76
CA LEU A 60 -1.01 2.81 11.14
C LEU A 60 -0.72 4.32 11.18
N ASP A 61 -1.16 5.02 10.14
CA ASP A 61 -1.13 6.48 10.08
C ASP A 61 -2.52 7.09 9.81
N GLY A 62 -2.59 8.42 9.73
CA GLY A 62 -3.84 9.14 9.52
C GLY A 62 -4.54 8.83 8.19
N ASP A 63 -3.80 8.43 7.16
CA ASP A 63 -4.34 8.12 5.84
C ASP A 63 -4.95 6.71 5.82
N ASP A 64 -4.50 5.80 6.69
CA ASP A 64 -5.05 4.44 6.82
C ASP A 64 -6.51 4.42 7.35
N ARG A 65 -7.09 5.59 7.63
CA ARG A 65 -8.56 5.77 7.79
C ARG A 65 -9.32 5.40 6.52
N ASP A 66 -8.64 5.49 5.38
CA ASP A 66 -9.10 5.00 4.11
C ASP A 66 -9.07 3.45 4.09
N PRO A 67 -10.22 2.78 3.85
CA PRO A 67 -10.32 1.34 4.03
C PRO A 67 -9.50 0.53 3.03
N GLY A 68 -9.42 0.94 1.76
CA GLY A 68 -8.66 0.21 0.75
C GLY A 68 -7.16 0.33 0.97
N ARG A 69 -6.67 1.49 1.46
CA ARG A 69 -5.29 1.63 1.93
C ARG A 69 -5.00 0.69 3.10
N PHE A 70 -5.86 0.68 4.12
CA PHE A 70 -5.76 -0.26 5.24
C PHE A 70 -5.69 -1.72 4.76
N TRP A 71 -6.60 -2.13 3.88
CA TRP A 71 -6.67 -3.51 3.41
C TRP A 71 -5.48 -3.94 2.58
N LEU A 72 -4.96 -3.07 1.71
CA LEU A 72 -3.72 -3.34 0.97
C LEU A 72 -2.55 -3.58 1.93
N LYS A 73 -2.42 -2.73 2.94
CA LYS A 73 -1.38 -2.83 3.95
C LYS A 73 -1.51 -4.10 4.81
N PHE A 74 -2.74 -4.43 5.21
CA PHE A 74 -3.05 -5.65 5.93
C PHE A 74 -2.66 -6.90 5.13
N VAL A 75 -3.10 -7.01 3.86
CA VAL A 75 -2.76 -8.16 3.02
C VAL A 75 -1.28 -8.20 2.70
N ALA A 76 -0.62 -7.07 2.42
CA ALA A 76 0.82 -7.04 2.20
C ALA A 76 1.61 -7.54 3.43
N GLY A 77 1.15 -7.22 4.63
CA GLY A 77 1.71 -7.75 5.86
C GLY A 77 1.61 -9.27 5.96
N LEU A 78 0.43 -9.82 5.69
CA LEU A 78 0.20 -11.27 5.68
C LEU A 78 1.05 -11.98 4.61
N ARG A 79 1.19 -11.37 3.43
CA ARG A 79 1.95 -11.93 2.31
C ARG A 79 3.45 -12.07 2.57
N LYS A 80 4.00 -11.39 3.59
CA LYS A 80 5.39 -11.61 4.03
C LYS A 80 5.63 -13.05 4.53
N PHE A 81 4.59 -13.71 5.01
CA PHE A 81 4.64 -15.09 5.48
C PHE A 81 3.91 -16.06 4.54
N HIS A 82 2.83 -15.61 3.92
CA HIS A 82 1.98 -16.42 3.04
C HIS A 82 1.64 -15.67 1.75
N PRO A 83 2.49 -15.75 0.70
CA PRO A 83 2.41 -14.92 -0.50
C PRO A 83 1.05 -14.93 -1.24
N GLU A 84 0.28 -16.01 -1.13
CA GLU A 84 -0.99 -16.19 -1.85
C GLU A 84 -2.20 -15.55 -1.16
N ILE A 85 -2.09 -15.18 0.12
CA ILE A 85 -3.24 -14.70 0.91
C ILE A 85 -3.81 -13.40 0.33
N GLY A 86 -5.13 -13.24 0.39
CA GLY A 86 -5.86 -12.01 0.11
C GLY A 86 -5.95 -11.65 -1.37
N LYS A 87 -5.74 -12.61 -2.28
CA LYS A 87 -5.82 -12.37 -3.72
C LYS A 87 -7.20 -11.87 -4.15
N GLU A 88 -8.26 -12.55 -3.71
CA GLU A 88 -9.64 -12.14 -3.99
C GLU A 88 -9.95 -10.79 -3.32
N LEU A 89 -9.41 -10.56 -2.12
CA LEU A 89 -9.56 -9.29 -1.43
C LEU A 89 -8.98 -8.14 -2.24
N ILE A 90 -7.70 -8.21 -2.63
CA ILE A 90 -7.04 -7.16 -3.41
C ILE A 90 -7.80 -6.95 -4.73
N GLY A 91 -8.20 -8.04 -5.40
CA GLY A 91 -8.97 -7.99 -6.64
C GLY A 91 -10.31 -7.25 -6.52
N SER A 92 -10.91 -7.25 -5.32
CA SER A 92 -12.16 -6.52 -5.05
C SER A 92 -11.99 -5.03 -4.75
N LEU A 93 -10.76 -4.57 -4.47
CA LEU A 93 -10.46 -3.18 -4.17
C LEU A 93 -10.26 -2.41 -5.49
N LEU A 94 -11.32 -1.81 -6.03
CA LEU A 94 -11.26 -1.08 -7.31
C LEU A 94 -10.61 0.31 -7.15
N ASP A 95 -10.74 0.93 -5.99
CA ASP A 95 -10.11 2.19 -5.61
C ASP A 95 -9.66 2.15 -4.13
N HIS A 96 -9.02 3.22 -3.66
CA HIS A 96 -8.58 3.32 -2.27
C HIS A 96 -9.77 3.39 -1.29
N HIS A 97 -10.92 3.95 -1.66
CA HIS A 97 -12.09 3.97 -0.77
C HIS A 97 -12.86 2.63 -0.68
N SER A 98 -12.48 1.62 -1.45
CA SER A 98 -13.21 0.37 -1.57
C SER A 98 -13.17 -0.46 -0.29
N GLN A 99 -14.31 -1.06 0.06
CA GLN A 99 -14.42 -2.05 1.14
C GLN A 99 -14.74 -3.43 0.56
N PRO A 100 -14.10 -4.49 1.06
CA PRO A 100 -14.41 -5.84 0.62
C PRO A 100 -15.83 -6.22 1.03
N LEU A 101 -16.52 -6.91 0.12
CA LEU A 101 -17.84 -7.46 0.40
C LEU A 101 -17.73 -8.64 1.37
N LYS A 102 -18.82 -8.95 2.07
CA LYS A 102 -18.87 -10.09 3.02
C LYS A 102 -18.39 -11.43 2.45
N PRO A 103 -18.72 -11.82 1.20
CA PRO A 103 -18.21 -13.07 0.61
C PRO A 103 -16.68 -13.07 0.50
N VAL A 104 -16.10 -11.94 0.12
CA VAL A 104 -14.64 -11.77 0.00
C VAL A 104 -13.97 -11.88 1.36
N LEU A 105 -14.56 -11.28 2.41
CA LEU A 105 -14.06 -11.44 3.79
C LEU A 105 -14.20 -12.88 4.30
N SER A 106 -15.24 -13.60 3.88
CA SER A 106 -15.42 -15.02 4.23
C SER A 106 -14.35 -15.89 3.56
N SER A 107 -14.02 -15.60 2.30
CA SER A 107 -12.93 -16.24 1.57
C SER A 107 -11.58 -16.00 2.27
N LEU A 108 -11.30 -14.76 2.66
CA LEU A 108 -10.10 -14.43 3.44
C LEU A 108 -10.07 -15.13 4.81
N SER A 109 -11.22 -15.23 5.51
CA SER A 109 -11.28 -16.01 6.75
C SER A 109 -10.84 -17.45 6.55
N GLN A 110 -11.28 -18.10 5.46
CA GLN A 110 -10.91 -19.48 5.14
C GLN A 110 -9.41 -19.61 4.83
N GLU A 111 -8.82 -18.65 4.12
CA GLU A 111 -7.37 -18.61 3.89
C GLU A 111 -6.59 -18.48 5.21
N LEU A 112 -7.16 -17.77 6.20
CA LEU A 112 -6.55 -17.55 7.51
C LEU A 112 -6.81 -18.66 8.54
N GLU A 113 -7.72 -19.61 8.29
CA GLU A 113 -8.08 -20.68 9.24
C GLU A 113 -6.90 -21.59 9.60
N GLN A 114 -5.89 -21.71 8.73
CA GLN A 114 -4.70 -22.55 8.97
C GLN A 114 -3.42 -21.73 9.19
N THR A 115 -3.56 -20.41 9.29
CA THR A 115 -2.44 -19.48 9.37
C THR A 115 -2.26 -19.01 10.80
N GLU A 116 -1.32 -19.61 11.52
CA GLU A 116 -0.94 -19.15 12.86
C GLU A 116 -0.02 -17.93 12.76
N ILE A 117 -0.65 -16.76 12.82
CA ILE A 117 0.04 -15.48 12.73
C ILE A 117 -0.54 -14.50 13.75
N LEU A 118 0.31 -13.63 14.28
CA LEU A 118 -0.07 -12.51 15.12
C LEU A 118 0.00 -11.23 14.31
N VAL A 119 -1.09 -10.47 14.26
CA VAL A 119 -1.10 -9.13 13.67
C VAL A 119 -1.13 -8.09 14.79
N ALA A 120 -0.08 -7.28 14.87
CA ALA A 120 -0.04 -6.13 15.77
C ALA A 120 -0.37 -4.86 14.98
N PHE A 121 -1.45 -4.17 15.36
CA PHE A 121 -1.84 -2.88 14.79
C PHE A 121 -1.34 -1.76 15.73
N GLU A 122 -0.20 -1.17 15.40
CA GLU A 122 0.30 0.01 16.10
C GLU A 122 -0.42 1.28 15.63
N ASN A 123 -0.64 2.20 16.56
CA ASN A 123 -1.37 3.45 16.35
C ASN A 123 -2.85 3.26 15.98
N ILE A 124 -3.50 2.26 16.55
CA ILE A 124 -4.90 1.90 16.24
C ILE A 124 -5.92 3.02 16.54
N GLN A 125 -5.53 4.05 17.30
CA GLN A 125 -6.32 5.26 17.50
C GLN A 125 -6.77 5.90 16.18
N PHE A 126 -6.00 5.78 15.09
CA PHE A 126 -6.38 6.31 13.77
C PHE A 126 -7.65 5.66 13.22
N LEU A 127 -7.88 4.37 13.53
CA LEU A 127 -9.03 3.60 13.06
C LEU A 127 -10.20 3.58 14.07
N SER A 128 -9.91 3.77 15.35
CA SER A 128 -10.88 3.62 16.46
C SER A 128 -12.20 4.39 16.30
N ARG A 129 -12.21 5.50 15.56
CA ARG A 129 -13.39 6.33 15.30
C ARG A 129 -14.14 5.99 14.00
N GLN A 130 -13.62 5.05 13.19
CA GLN A 130 -14.18 4.69 11.90
C GLN A 130 -15.28 3.64 12.06
N ILE A 131 -16.44 3.88 11.44
CA ILE A 131 -17.58 2.94 11.51
C ILE A 131 -17.21 1.58 10.90
N TRP A 132 -16.46 1.60 9.80
CA TRP A 132 -16.05 0.38 9.11
C TRP A 132 -15.10 -0.46 9.96
N TRP A 133 -14.29 0.16 10.81
CA TRP A 133 -13.37 -0.54 11.71
C TRP A 133 -14.09 -1.43 12.70
N ASN A 134 -15.25 -1.01 13.23
CA ASN A 134 -16.05 -1.86 14.13
C ASN A 134 -16.43 -3.20 13.49
N LEU A 135 -16.79 -3.19 12.20
CA LEU A 135 -17.09 -4.41 11.44
C LEU A 135 -15.85 -5.29 11.28
N ILE A 136 -14.68 -4.67 11.12
CA ILE A 136 -13.41 -5.39 11.02
C ILE A 136 -13.04 -6.00 12.36
N GLN A 137 -13.21 -5.29 13.47
CA GLN A 137 -13.00 -5.84 14.81
C GLN A 137 -13.93 -7.02 15.09
N GLU A 138 -15.21 -6.91 14.71
CA GLU A 138 -16.14 -8.04 14.80
C GLU A 138 -15.66 -9.24 13.98
N TRP A 139 -15.15 -9.02 12.77
CA TRP A 139 -14.56 -10.07 11.92
C TRP A 139 -13.27 -10.66 12.51
N LEU A 140 -12.33 -9.83 12.96
CA LEU A 140 -11.08 -10.24 13.58
C LEU A 140 -11.29 -11.04 14.87
N ASN A 141 -12.39 -10.79 15.58
CA ASN A 141 -12.77 -11.50 16.80
C ASN A 141 -13.59 -12.77 16.54
N GLN A 142 -13.83 -13.14 15.28
CA GLN A 142 -14.33 -14.48 14.94
C GLN A 142 -13.26 -15.52 15.29
N SER A 143 -13.64 -16.80 15.27
CA SER A 143 -12.74 -17.92 15.53
C SER A 143 -11.77 -18.17 14.37
N LEU A 144 -10.89 -17.20 14.13
CA LEU A 144 -9.75 -17.30 13.22
C LEU A 144 -8.55 -17.90 13.99
N SER A 145 -7.69 -18.63 13.29
CA SER A 145 -6.40 -19.07 13.84
C SER A 145 -5.40 -17.91 13.97
N MET A 146 -5.58 -16.90 13.11
CA MET A 146 -4.89 -15.62 13.23
C MET A 146 -5.33 -14.88 14.50
N LYS A 147 -4.34 -14.38 15.22
CA LYS A 147 -4.50 -13.58 16.44
C LYS A 147 -4.20 -12.12 16.10
N TRP A 148 -4.80 -11.19 16.83
CA TRP A 148 -4.51 -9.77 16.66
C TRP A 148 -4.38 -9.04 18.00
N ILE A 149 -3.61 -7.95 18.00
CA ILE A 149 -3.49 -7.00 19.11
C ILE A 149 -3.56 -5.58 18.54
N GLY A 150 -4.37 -4.73 19.16
CA GLY A 150 -4.40 -3.31 18.90
C GLY A 150 -3.54 -2.55 19.91
N LEU A 151 -2.54 -1.81 19.43
CA LEU A 151 -1.66 -1.00 20.27
C LEU A 151 -2.03 0.47 20.11
N GLN A 152 -2.48 1.06 21.20
CA GLN A 152 -2.64 2.50 21.32
C GLN A 152 -1.39 3.05 21.99
N THR A 153 -0.63 3.86 21.26
CA THR A 153 0.52 4.57 21.81
C THR A 153 0.03 5.89 22.39
N ASP A 154 0.52 6.29 23.56
CA ASP A 154 0.21 7.57 24.21
C ASP A 154 0.91 8.74 23.49
N HIS A 155 0.56 8.94 22.23
CA HIS A 155 0.81 10.15 21.49
C HIS A 155 -0.55 10.78 21.19
N GLN A 156 -0.94 11.71 22.07
CA GLN A 156 -2.09 12.61 21.95
C GLN A 156 -2.41 12.94 20.49
N ASP A 157 -3.44 12.34 19.88
CA ASP A 157 -4.06 12.78 18.60
C ASP A 157 -3.12 13.66 17.74
N THR A 158 -1.91 13.17 17.43
CA THR A 158 -0.85 13.97 16.77
C THR A 158 -1.07 13.99 15.27
N ALA A 159 -2.31 13.77 14.84
CA ALA A 159 -2.81 14.20 13.54
C ALA A 159 -2.58 15.72 13.32
N ILE A 160 -2.25 16.49 14.36
CA ILE A 160 -1.82 17.88 14.25
C ILE A 160 -0.28 18.04 14.32
N SER A 161 0.51 17.09 14.83
CA SER A 161 1.97 17.29 14.98
C SER A 161 2.83 16.66 13.89
N GLU A 162 2.41 15.60 13.20
CA GLU A 162 3.19 15.07 12.07
C GLU A 162 3.06 15.95 10.82
N ILE A 163 1.90 16.59 10.62
CA ILE A 163 1.73 17.68 9.65
C ILE A 163 2.65 18.85 10.02
N ASN A 164 2.81 19.15 11.32
CA ASN A 164 3.65 20.25 11.79
C ASN A 164 5.17 19.97 11.79
N MET A 165 5.63 18.71 11.70
CA MET A 165 7.07 18.41 11.60
C MET A 165 7.62 18.67 10.20
N LEU A 166 6.76 18.66 9.17
CA LEU A 166 7.12 19.12 7.81
C LEU A 166 6.81 20.61 7.61
N ASP A 167 5.78 21.17 8.26
CA ASP A 167 5.52 22.62 8.21
C ASP A 167 6.58 23.45 8.97
N THR A 168 7.36 22.83 9.86
CA THR A 168 8.50 23.46 10.53
C THR A 168 9.83 23.30 9.77
N VAL A 169 9.88 22.44 8.74
CA VAL A 169 11.02 22.38 7.82
C VAL A 169 10.89 23.57 6.87
N ASN A 170 11.83 24.51 6.97
CA ASN A 170 11.89 25.66 6.08
C ASN A 170 11.80 25.18 4.62
N SER A 171 11.00 25.84 3.78
CA SER A 171 10.81 25.48 2.36
C SER A 171 12.14 25.27 1.62
N ASN A 172 13.19 25.99 2.04
CA ASN A 172 14.56 25.82 1.54
C ASN A 172 15.21 24.48 1.91
N GLN A 173 14.99 23.97 3.13
CA GLN A 173 15.50 22.66 3.55
C GLN A 173 14.78 21.53 2.81
N LEU A 174 13.46 21.67 2.62
CA LEU A 174 12.68 20.68 1.89
C LEU A 174 13.01 20.68 0.39
N GLY A 175 13.24 21.85 -0.21
CA GLY A 175 13.74 21.97 -1.58
C GLY A 175 15.12 21.35 -1.77
N ASN A 176 16.03 21.56 -0.81
CA ASN A 176 17.35 20.92 -0.83
C ASN A 176 17.26 19.40 -0.66
N LEU A 177 16.35 18.91 0.18
CA LEU A 177 16.11 17.48 0.35
C LEU A 177 15.56 16.86 -0.93
N SER A 178 14.51 17.44 -1.53
CA SER A 178 13.96 16.95 -2.80
C SER A 178 15.02 16.89 -3.89
N LYS A 179 15.83 17.94 -4.03
CA LYS A 179 16.94 17.95 -4.99
C LYS A 179 17.93 16.81 -4.75
N ARG A 180 18.34 16.61 -3.49
CA ARG A 180 19.27 15.54 -3.14
C ARG A 180 18.69 14.16 -3.43
N LEU A 181 17.43 13.91 -3.11
CA LEU A 181 16.77 12.63 -3.37
C LEU A 181 16.69 12.32 -4.87
N ILE A 182 16.41 13.33 -5.71
CA ILE A 182 16.44 13.20 -7.17
C ILE A 182 17.87 12.88 -7.63
N ASP A 183 18.87 13.62 -7.16
CA ASP A 183 20.29 13.42 -7.53
C ASP A 183 20.79 12.02 -7.12
N GLU A 184 20.31 11.49 -5.99
CA GLU A 184 20.64 10.17 -5.44
C GLU A 184 19.74 9.03 -5.99
N GLN A 185 18.73 9.35 -6.82
CA GLN A 185 17.73 8.39 -7.34
C GLN A 185 16.91 7.67 -6.26
N GLU A 186 16.72 8.31 -5.11
CA GLU A 186 15.89 7.84 -3.99
C GLU A 186 14.41 8.22 -4.25
N TRP A 187 13.86 7.62 -5.31
CA TRP A 187 12.57 8.01 -5.87
C TRP A 187 11.37 7.75 -4.96
N LEU A 188 11.40 6.74 -4.09
CA LEU A 188 10.27 6.38 -3.23
C LEU A 188 10.09 7.41 -2.11
N GLU A 189 11.20 7.86 -1.53
CA GLU A 189 11.25 8.92 -0.55
C GLU A 189 10.82 10.25 -1.18
N TYR A 190 11.23 10.48 -2.43
CA TYR A 190 10.77 11.66 -3.15
C TYR A 190 9.27 11.61 -3.46
N LEU A 191 8.75 10.45 -3.88
CA LEU A 191 7.33 10.21 -4.10
C LEU A 191 6.51 10.46 -2.81
N CYS A 192 7.02 10.03 -1.66
CA CYS A 192 6.41 10.33 -0.36
C CYS A 192 6.27 11.83 -0.12
N ILE A 193 7.31 12.62 -0.42
CA ILE A 193 7.27 14.08 -0.27
C ILE A 193 6.21 14.68 -1.21
N LEU A 194 6.16 14.25 -2.48
CA LEU A 194 5.19 14.77 -3.45
C LEU A 194 3.76 14.49 -3.02
N LEU A 195 3.47 13.26 -2.62
CA LEU A 195 2.14 12.86 -2.14
C LEU A 195 1.74 13.65 -0.88
N SER A 196 2.66 13.85 0.06
CA SER A 196 2.40 14.68 1.26
C SER A 196 2.06 16.13 0.92
N LYS A 197 2.64 16.67 -0.17
CA LYS A 197 2.37 18.01 -0.68
C LYS A 197 1.19 18.06 -1.64
N LYS A 198 0.57 16.92 -1.97
CA LYS A 198 -0.49 16.79 -2.98
C LYS A 198 -0.06 17.19 -4.39
N GLU A 199 1.23 17.04 -4.69
CA GLU A 199 1.81 17.24 -6.03
C GLU A 199 1.59 15.97 -6.87
N PHE A 200 0.32 15.62 -7.11
CA PHE A 200 -0.07 14.33 -7.69
C PHE A 200 0.37 14.18 -9.15
N GLU A 201 0.40 15.27 -9.91
CA GLU A 201 0.84 15.29 -11.31
C GLU A 201 2.30 14.85 -11.42
N LEU A 202 3.18 15.45 -10.61
CA LEU A 202 4.60 15.13 -10.60
C LEU A 202 4.85 13.74 -10.01
N ALA A 203 4.06 13.31 -9.02
CA ALA A 203 4.10 11.94 -8.51
C ALA A 203 3.74 10.92 -9.60
N GLY A 204 2.73 11.24 -10.43
CA GLY A 204 2.34 10.45 -11.59
C GLY A 204 3.44 10.38 -12.64
N GLU A 205 4.11 11.49 -12.94
CA GLU A 205 5.22 11.53 -13.91
C GLU A 205 6.37 10.60 -13.52
N ILE A 206 6.78 10.62 -12.25
CA ILE A 206 7.82 9.71 -11.75
C ILE A 206 7.39 8.24 -11.91
N LEU A 207 6.14 7.92 -11.59
CA LEU A 207 5.63 6.56 -11.74
C LEU A 207 5.58 6.13 -13.22
N GLU A 208 5.24 7.02 -14.16
CA GLU A 208 5.27 6.74 -15.59
C GLU A 208 6.70 6.52 -16.11
N GLU A 209 7.65 7.34 -15.68
CA GLU A 209 9.05 7.27 -16.11
C GLU A 209 9.79 6.05 -15.54
N GLN A 210 9.57 5.75 -14.27
CA GLN A 210 10.36 4.78 -13.54
C GLN A 210 9.64 3.44 -13.32
N GLY A 211 8.31 3.42 -13.35
CA GLY A 211 7.50 2.29 -12.89
C GLY A 211 7.71 1.00 -13.69
N GLU A 212 7.88 1.09 -15.01
CA GLU A 212 8.18 -0.10 -15.84
C GLU A 212 9.51 -0.72 -15.41
N THR A 213 10.54 0.11 -15.30
CA THR A 213 11.89 -0.29 -14.89
C THR A 213 11.90 -0.88 -13.48
N TRP A 214 11.15 -0.30 -12.54
CA TRP A 214 11.03 -0.82 -11.19
C TRP A 214 10.42 -2.23 -11.17
N LEU A 215 9.28 -2.41 -11.85
CA LEU A 215 8.61 -3.72 -11.93
C LEU A 215 9.50 -4.78 -12.60
N GLU A 216 10.24 -4.41 -13.64
CA GLU A 216 11.18 -5.32 -14.32
C GLU A 216 12.39 -5.68 -13.46
N ASN A 217 12.81 -4.78 -12.59
CA ASN A 217 13.91 -5.01 -11.63
C ASN A 217 13.44 -5.64 -10.31
N GLY A 218 12.22 -6.19 -10.27
CA GLY A 218 11.71 -6.94 -9.13
C GLY A 218 11.17 -6.09 -7.98
N PHE A 219 10.80 -4.83 -8.24
CA PHE A 219 10.04 -4.04 -7.28
C PHE A 219 8.71 -4.73 -6.96
N ASP A 220 8.31 -4.71 -5.69
CA ASP A 220 7.12 -5.42 -5.23
C ASP A 220 5.86 -4.86 -5.94
N PRO A 221 5.10 -5.70 -6.68
CA PRO A 221 3.96 -5.20 -7.44
C PRO A 221 2.81 -4.71 -6.56
N LEU A 222 2.65 -5.24 -5.34
CA LEU A 222 1.59 -4.81 -4.43
C LEU A 222 1.92 -3.44 -3.83
N GLU A 223 3.19 -3.22 -3.53
CA GLU A 223 3.72 -1.90 -3.15
C GLU A 223 3.59 -0.90 -4.30
N PHE A 224 3.83 -1.31 -5.55
CA PHE A 224 3.57 -0.46 -6.71
C PHE A 224 2.10 -0.05 -6.80
N LEU A 225 1.18 -1.01 -6.63
CA LEU A 225 -0.26 -0.73 -6.61
C LEU A 225 -0.67 0.18 -5.46
N PHE A 226 -0.02 0.08 -4.30
CA PHE A 226 -0.22 1.02 -3.20
C PHE A 226 0.10 2.44 -3.64
N TRP A 227 1.30 2.67 -4.19
CA TRP A 227 1.71 4.01 -4.66
C TRP A 227 0.83 4.55 -5.78
N LEU A 228 0.42 3.68 -6.71
CA LEU A 228 -0.46 4.06 -7.81
C LEU A 228 -1.84 4.53 -7.31
N ARG A 229 -2.35 3.97 -6.22
CA ARG A 229 -3.68 4.30 -5.66
C ARG A 229 -3.69 5.56 -4.80
N GLU A 230 -2.53 6.04 -4.40
CA GLU A 230 -2.36 7.36 -3.79
C GLU A 230 -2.58 8.49 -4.81
N ILE A 231 -2.49 8.19 -6.11
CA ILE A 231 -2.85 9.12 -7.17
C ILE A 231 -4.38 9.21 -7.30
N PRO A 232 -4.97 10.42 -7.32
CA PRO A 232 -6.41 10.58 -7.52
C PRO A 232 -6.90 9.86 -8.77
N SER A 233 -8.01 9.12 -8.65
CA SER A 233 -8.51 8.24 -9.72
C SER A 233 -8.77 8.98 -11.05
N VAL A 234 -9.16 10.26 -10.99
CA VAL A 234 -9.34 11.10 -12.19
C VAL A 234 -8.03 11.31 -12.93
N LEU A 235 -6.94 11.58 -12.21
CA LEU A 235 -5.61 11.77 -12.78
C LEU A 235 -5.04 10.43 -13.28
N LEU A 236 -5.19 9.37 -12.49
CA LEU A 236 -4.77 8.01 -12.85
C LEU A 236 -5.43 7.55 -14.15
N ASN A 237 -6.75 7.71 -14.28
CA ASN A 237 -7.51 7.28 -15.47
C ASN A 237 -7.27 8.18 -16.69
N ALA A 238 -6.82 9.42 -16.49
CA ALA A 238 -6.43 10.30 -17.58
C ALA A 238 -5.06 9.92 -18.17
N ARG A 239 -4.24 9.19 -17.43
CA ARG A 239 -2.86 8.83 -17.77
C ARG A 239 -2.75 7.36 -18.20
N PRO A 240 -2.75 7.05 -19.51
CA PRO A 240 -2.84 5.66 -19.99
C PRO A 240 -1.61 4.81 -19.61
N ILE A 241 -0.43 5.41 -19.48
CA ILE A 241 0.79 4.70 -19.05
C ILE A 241 0.64 4.24 -17.60
N LEU A 242 0.18 5.11 -16.70
CA LEU A 242 -0.12 4.72 -15.30
C LEU A 242 -1.14 3.59 -15.22
N CYS A 243 -2.21 3.64 -16.02
CA CYS A 243 -3.19 2.56 -16.09
C CYS A 243 -2.53 1.25 -16.57
N TRP A 244 -1.76 1.29 -17.65
CA TRP A 244 -1.05 0.11 -18.14
C TRP A 244 -0.05 -0.45 -17.11
N LEU A 245 0.69 0.40 -16.38
CA LEU A 245 1.57 -0.02 -15.28
C LEU A 245 0.78 -0.71 -14.16
N GLY A 246 -0.40 -0.18 -13.81
CA GLY A 246 -1.34 -0.84 -12.90
C GLY A 246 -1.77 -2.22 -13.40
N ALA A 247 -2.07 -2.36 -14.70
CA ALA A 247 -2.37 -3.65 -15.31
C ALA A 247 -1.16 -4.60 -15.27
N LYS A 248 0.06 -4.13 -15.55
CA LYS A 248 1.32 -4.90 -15.49
C LYS A 248 1.56 -5.44 -14.08
N ALA A 249 1.43 -4.60 -13.05
CA ALA A 249 1.54 -5.01 -11.66
C ALA A 249 0.46 -6.04 -11.28
N CYS A 250 -0.80 -5.80 -11.66
CA CYS A 250 -1.90 -6.75 -11.41
C CYS A 250 -1.70 -8.10 -12.11
N HIS A 251 -1.13 -8.10 -13.33
CA HIS A 251 -0.84 -9.31 -14.08
C HIS A 251 0.20 -10.17 -13.35
N SER A 252 1.26 -9.56 -12.81
CA SER A 252 2.27 -10.28 -12.02
C SER A 252 1.73 -10.87 -10.70
N LEU A 253 0.59 -10.38 -10.22
CA LEU A 253 -0.11 -10.86 -9.02
C LEU A 253 -1.29 -11.78 -9.36
N ASP A 254 -1.48 -12.14 -10.64
CA ASP A 254 -2.60 -12.91 -11.16
C ASP A 254 -3.99 -12.33 -10.80
N LEU A 255 -4.10 -11.00 -10.76
CA LEU A 255 -5.33 -10.27 -10.42
C LEU A 255 -6.15 -9.95 -11.69
N LEU A 256 -6.64 -10.99 -12.38
CA LEU A 256 -7.27 -10.89 -13.71
C LEU A 256 -8.38 -9.82 -13.83
N LEU A 257 -9.20 -9.65 -12.79
CA LEU A 257 -10.24 -8.61 -12.79
C LEU A 257 -9.63 -7.21 -12.89
N LEU A 258 -8.56 -6.95 -12.13
CA LEU A 258 -7.88 -5.66 -12.11
C LEU A 258 -7.01 -5.45 -13.35
N VAL A 259 -6.40 -6.51 -13.91
CA VAL A 259 -5.73 -6.44 -15.22
C VAL A 259 -6.68 -5.87 -16.26
N ASN A 260 -7.91 -6.41 -16.34
CA ASN A 260 -8.92 -5.93 -17.27
C ASN A 260 -9.39 -4.51 -16.94
N TYR A 261 -9.62 -4.20 -15.66
CA TYR A 261 -10.02 -2.86 -15.22
C TYR A 261 -9.03 -1.79 -15.71
N TYR A 262 -7.76 -1.96 -15.37
CA TYR A 262 -6.70 -1.01 -15.72
C TYR A 262 -6.42 -0.96 -17.22
N SER A 263 -6.41 -2.12 -17.89
CA SER A 263 -6.20 -2.17 -19.34
C SER A 263 -7.31 -1.45 -20.10
N ASN A 264 -8.58 -1.64 -19.70
CA ASN A 264 -9.70 -0.95 -20.33
C ASN A 264 -9.66 0.56 -20.06
N ALA A 265 -9.26 0.98 -18.86
CA ALA A 265 -9.06 2.40 -18.56
C ALA A 265 -7.99 3.03 -19.46
N ALA A 266 -6.86 2.35 -19.66
CA ALA A 266 -5.81 2.78 -20.58
C ALA A 266 -6.33 2.89 -22.03
N GLU A 267 -6.99 1.84 -22.53
CA GLU A 267 -7.58 1.81 -23.88
C GLU A 267 -8.60 2.92 -24.11
N HIS A 268 -9.46 3.20 -23.13
CA HIS A 268 -10.42 4.30 -23.21
C HIS A 268 -9.74 5.65 -23.30
N SER A 269 -8.70 5.88 -22.49
CA SER A 269 -7.90 7.11 -22.56
C SER A 269 -7.23 7.26 -23.93
N LEU A 270 -6.58 6.21 -24.44
CA LEU A 270 -5.92 6.21 -25.76
C LEU A 270 -6.90 6.39 -26.92
N SER A 271 -8.06 5.75 -26.85
CA SER A 271 -9.12 5.88 -27.86
C SER A 271 -9.58 7.32 -27.99
N SER A 272 -9.57 8.10 -26.90
CA SER A 272 -9.93 9.52 -26.95
C SER A 272 -8.98 10.37 -27.82
N LEU A 273 -7.73 9.93 -28.01
CA LEU A 273 -6.73 10.61 -28.84
C LEU A 273 -6.96 10.43 -30.34
N SER A 274 -7.71 9.39 -30.75
CA SER A 274 -8.04 9.13 -32.16
C SER A 274 -8.69 10.32 -32.86
N ARG A 275 -9.41 11.17 -32.11
CA ARG A 275 -10.05 12.40 -32.64
C ARG A 275 -9.05 13.42 -33.21
N PHE A 276 -7.77 13.30 -32.86
CA PHE A 276 -6.69 14.17 -33.35
C PHE A 276 -5.99 13.61 -34.60
N SER A 277 -6.44 12.47 -35.12
CA SER A 277 -5.87 11.77 -36.27
C SER A 277 -6.89 11.61 -37.40
N ARG A 278 -6.42 11.46 -38.65
CA ARG A 278 -7.32 11.21 -39.80
C ARG A 278 -7.45 9.73 -40.16
N ASN A 279 -6.50 8.91 -39.73
CA ASN A 279 -6.44 7.49 -39.99
C ASN A 279 -5.73 6.77 -38.82
N GLN A 280 -5.77 5.44 -38.84
CA GLN A 280 -5.23 4.61 -37.77
C GLN A 280 -3.69 4.69 -37.64
N ASP A 281 -2.97 4.83 -38.75
CA ASP A 281 -1.50 4.91 -38.72
C ASP A 281 -1.04 6.22 -38.05
N GLU A 282 -1.70 7.34 -38.38
CA GLU A 282 -1.49 8.63 -37.70
C GLU A 282 -1.82 8.53 -36.20
N TRP A 283 -2.93 7.87 -35.84
CA TRP A 283 -3.31 7.67 -34.44
C TRP A 283 -2.25 6.89 -33.66
N PHE A 284 -1.77 5.78 -34.23
CA PHE A 284 -0.78 4.92 -33.60
C PHE A 284 0.57 5.62 -33.42
N SER A 285 0.90 6.60 -34.29
CA SER A 285 2.12 7.40 -34.19
C SER A 285 2.08 8.55 -33.18
N ILE A 286 0.94 8.81 -32.53
CA ILE A 286 0.85 9.88 -31.52
C ILE A 286 1.72 9.51 -30.31
N GLU A 287 2.68 10.38 -29.98
CA GLU A 287 3.48 10.29 -28.75
C GLU A 287 2.62 10.72 -27.54
N ILE A 288 2.70 9.93 -26.47
CA ILE A 288 1.86 10.08 -25.26
C ILE A 288 2.68 10.42 -24.00
N ASN A 289 4.01 10.44 -24.09
CA ASN A 289 4.90 10.94 -23.03
C ASN A 289 6.20 11.53 -23.61
N GLU A 290 7.01 12.14 -22.75
CA GLU A 290 8.30 12.73 -23.14
C GLU A 290 9.36 11.68 -23.53
N GLY A 291 9.17 10.43 -23.11
CA GLY A 291 10.03 9.29 -23.48
C GLY A 291 9.81 8.79 -24.91
N GLY A 292 8.91 9.40 -25.67
CA GLY A 292 8.60 9.03 -27.06
C GLY A 292 7.74 7.78 -27.20
N MET A 293 7.11 7.30 -26.11
CA MET A 293 6.16 6.20 -26.18
C MET A 293 4.96 6.62 -27.03
N THR A 294 4.57 5.77 -27.96
CA THR A 294 3.45 6.01 -28.87
C THR A 294 2.18 5.28 -28.43
N VAL A 295 1.03 5.71 -28.95
CA VAL A 295 -0.24 5.00 -28.78
C VAL A 295 -0.14 3.54 -29.25
N GLY A 296 0.49 3.30 -30.41
CA GLY A 296 0.63 1.96 -30.98
C GLY A 296 1.43 1.03 -30.08
N GLU A 297 2.57 1.49 -29.57
CA GLU A 297 3.42 0.72 -28.65
C GLU A 297 2.69 0.40 -27.35
N LEU A 298 1.98 1.37 -26.75
CA LEU A 298 1.26 1.11 -25.50
C LEU A 298 0.10 0.14 -25.70
N LEU A 299 -0.64 0.23 -26.82
CA LEU A 299 -1.70 -0.74 -27.15
C LEU A 299 -1.13 -2.16 -27.34
N GLU A 300 0.04 -2.30 -27.95
CA GLU A 300 0.71 -3.60 -28.06
C GLU A 300 1.04 -4.16 -26.67
N LYS A 301 1.63 -3.35 -25.79
CA LYS A 301 1.92 -3.73 -24.40
C LYS A 301 0.66 -4.11 -23.62
N ILE A 302 -0.46 -3.41 -23.81
CA ILE A 302 -1.74 -3.76 -23.17
C ILE A 302 -2.25 -5.12 -23.68
N ASN A 303 -2.19 -5.36 -24.98
CA ASN A 303 -2.65 -6.62 -25.58
C ASN A 303 -1.85 -7.83 -25.09
N GLN A 304 -0.54 -7.66 -24.80
CA GLN A 304 0.29 -8.72 -24.22
C GLN A 304 -0.18 -9.14 -22.82
N LEU A 305 -0.78 -8.24 -22.03
CA LEU A 305 -1.27 -8.54 -20.68
C LEU A 305 -2.65 -9.22 -20.65
N LYS A 306 -3.39 -9.15 -21.77
CA LYS A 306 -4.75 -9.74 -21.90
C LYS A 306 -4.76 -11.16 -22.47
N GLN A 307 -3.62 -11.64 -23.00
CA GLN A 307 -3.44 -12.98 -23.57
C GLN A 307 -3.17 -14.01 -22.47
#